data_AF-A0A350WXB0-F1
#
_entry.id   AF-A0A350WXB0-F1
#
_cell.length_a   1.000
_cell.length_b   1.000
_cell.length_c   1.000
_cell.angle_alpha   90.00
_cell.angle_beta   90.00
_cell.angle_gamma   90.00
#
_symmetry.space_group_name_H-M   'P 1'
#
loop_
_entity.id
_entity.type
_entity.pdbx_description
1 polymer ?
#
loop_
_entity_poly.entity_id
_entity_poly.type
_entity_poly.pdbx_seq_one_letter_code
_entity_poly.pdbx_strand_id
1 'polypeptide(L)'
;MTKRAAFLYLTMIFILLAIVAGWYIASFLTRESDPVSFDGSRAFADVEAQVAMGPRTPGSAGHVQIREWMRTELESAGWMVEVHETERLGHPIYNLIAKRGTEPAEIILGAHYDTRFFSDNDP
;
A
#
# COMPACT_ATOMS: atom_id res chain seq x y z
N MET A 1 11.41 9.65 55.38
CA MET A 1 11.05 8.24 55.10
C MET A 1 12.07 7.31 55.75
N THR A 2 11.62 6.20 56.36
CA THR A 2 12.57 5.19 56.87
C THR A 2 13.21 4.45 55.69
N LYS A 3 14.47 4.02 55.83
CA LYS A 3 15.18 3.26 54.78
C LYS A 3 14.38 2.03 54.32
N ARG A 4 13.58 1.44 55.21
CA ARG A 4 12.66 0.33 54.93
C ARG A 4 11.50 0.73 54.00
N ALA A 5 10.86 1.88 54.24
CA ALA A 5 9.79 2.37 53.37
C ALA A 5 10.32 2.70 51.97
N ALA A 6 11.48 3.35 51.87
CA ALA A 6 12.12 3.64 50.59
C ALA A 6 12.47 2.38 49.80
N PHE A 7 13.00 1.35 50.48
CA PHE A 7 13.27 0.05 49.88
C PHE A 7 12.00 -0.61 49.32
N LEU A 8 10.90 -0.63 50.10
CA LEU A 8 9.61 -1.18 49.65
C LEU A 8 9.06 -0.47 48.41
N TYR A 9 9.11 0.86 48.37
CA TYR A 9 8.64 1.61 47.20
C TYR A 9 9.50 1.35 45.96
N LEU A 10 10.82 1.31 46.10
CA LEU A 10 11.73 1.02 44.98
C LEU A 10 11.52 -0.40 44.44
N THR A 11 11.33 -1.39 45.32
CA THR A 11 11.00 -2.76 44.90
C THR A 11 9.67 -2.81 44.16
N MET A 12 8.64 -2.10 44.64
CA MET A 12 7.32 -2.06 43.99
C MET A 12 7.37 -1.40 42.60
N ILE A 13 8.11 -0.30 42.46
CA ILE A 13 8.31 0.39 41.18
C ILE A 13 9.06 -0.53 40.20
N PHE A 14 10.12 -1.21 40.66
CA PHE A 14 10.88 -2.12 39.81
C PHE A 14 10.02 -3.29 39.30
N ILE A 15 9.20 -3.89 40.17
CA ILE A 15 8.26 -4.95 39.78
C ILE A 15 7.25 -4.42 38.75
N LEU A 16 6.69 -3.23 38.97
CA LEU A 16 5.75 -2.61 38.03
C LEU A 16 6.41 -2.39 36.66
N LEU A 17 7.64 -1.86 36.62
CA LEU A 17 8.39 -1.66 35.38
C LEU A 17 8.68 -2.98 34.67
N ALA A 18 9.06 -4.02 35.40
CA ALA A 18 9.30 -5.35 34.85
C ALA A 18 8.02 -5.96 34.25
N ILE A 19 6.87 -5.78 34.90
CA ILE A 19 5.57 -6.23 34.39
C ILE A 19 5.20 -5.47 33.11
N VAL A 20 5.36 -4.14 33.10
CA VAL A 20 5.06 -3.32 31.91
C VAL A 20 5.98 -3.67 30.75
N ALA A 21 7.28 -3.83 31.00
CA ALA A 21 8.24 -4.24 29.99
C ALA A 21 7.93 -5.66 29.46
N GLY A 22 7.61 -6.60 30.36
CA GLY A 22 7.21 -7.95 29.98
C GLY A 22 5.92 -7.97 29.15
N TRP A 23 4.91 -7.18 29.53
CA TRP A 23 3.67 -7.03 28.76
C TRP A 23 3.93 -6.41 27.39
N TYR A 24 4.77 -5.38 27.32
CA TYR A 24 5.15 -4.73 26.07
C TYR A 24 5.88 -5.72 25.14
N ILE A 25 6.89 -6.44 25.65
CA ILE A 25 7.63 -7.46 24.88
C ILE A 25 6.67 -8.56 24.39
N ALA A 26 5.80 -9.07 25.27
CA ALA A 26 4.81 -10.09 24.90
C ALA A 26 3.88 -9.59 23.78
N SER A 27 3.40 -8.34 23.85
CA SER A 27 2.53 -7.75 22.83
C SER A 27 3.17 -7.69 21.45
N PHE A 28 4.49 -7.56 21.36
CA PHE A 28 5.23 -7.63 20.08
C PHE A 28 5.44 -9.06 19.63
N LEU A 29 5.76 -9.98 20.55
CA LEU A 29 6.02 -11.39 20.22
C LEU A 29 4.75 -12.16 19.83
N THR A 30 3.60 -11.80 20.37
CA THR A 30 2.31 -12.44 20.09
C THR A 30 1.45 -11.65 19.12
N ARG A 31 2.02 -10.63 18.46
CA ARG A 31 1.32 -9.93 17.39
C ARG A 31 1.22 -10.88 16.19
N GLU A 32 0.11 -11.59 16.09
CA GLU A 32 -0.25 -12.23 14.84
C GLU A 32 -0.33 -11.14 13.77
N SER A 33 0.29 -11.38 12.62
CA SER A 33 0.02 -10.57 11.45
C SER A 33 -1.48 -10.67 11.19
N ASP A 34 -2.20 -9.54 11.15
CA ASP A 34 -3.57 -9.53 10.67
C ASP A 34 -3.59 -10.31 9.35
N PRO A 35 -4.41 -11.36 9.22
CA PRO A 35 -4.48 -12.11 7.99
C PRO A 35 -5.03 -11.16 6.92
N VAL A 36 -4.13 -10.62 6.10
CA VAL A 36 -4.51 -9.81 4.94
C VAL A 36 -5.12 -10.78 3.93
N SER A 37 -6.44 -10.95 4.00
CA SER A 37 -7.20 -11.71 3.02
C SER A 37 -7.54 -10.83 1.83
N PHE A 38 -7.50 -11.41 0.63
CA PHE A 38 -8.01 -10.74 -0.56
C PHE A 38 -9.53 -10.55 -0.46
N ASP A 39 -10.00 -9.31 -0.62
CA ASP A 39 -11.42 -8.97 -0.69
C ASP A 39 -11.83 -8.76 -2.16
N GLY A 40 -12.56 -9.73 -2.71
CA GLY A 40 -13.02 -9.68 -4.09
C GLY A 40 -14.06 -8.60 -4.36
N SER A 41 -14.85 -8.20 -3.36
CA SER A 41 -15.85 -7.13 -3.52
C SER A 41 -15.16 -5.77 -3.60
N ARG A 42 -14.15 -5.53 -2.74
CA ARG A 42 -13.31 -4.33 -2.83
C ARG A 42 -12.57 -4.26 -4.17
N ALA A 43 -12.00 -5.37 -4.62
CA ALA A 43 -11.28 -5.42 -5.90
C ALA A 43 -12.21 -5.19 -7.11
N PHE A 44 -13.45 -5.67 -7.07
CA PHE A 44 -14.42 -5.42 -8.14
C PHE A 44 -14.81 -3.92 -8.21
N ALA A 45 -14.99 -3.27 -7.05
CA ALA A 45 -15.25 -1.83 -7.01
C ALA A 45 -14.11 -1.00 -7.62
N ASP A 46 -12.85 -1.43 -7.51
CA ASP A 46 -11.74 -0.81 -8.24
C ASP A 46 -11.93 -0.91 -9.75
N VAL A 47 -12.30 -2.08 -10.27
CA VAL A 47 -12.57 -2.26 -11.70
C VAL A 47 -13.69 -1.34 -12.17
N GLU A 48 -14.79 -1.25 -11.41
CA GLU A 48 -15.90 -0.33 -11.72
C GLU A 48 -15.45 1.13 -11.77
N ALA A 49 -14.62 1.56 -10.83
CA ALA A 49 -14.06 2.92 -10.83
C ALA A 49 -13.22 3.18 -12.10
N GLN A 50 -12.38 2.23 -12.52
CA GLN A 50 -11.57 2.36 -13.74
C GLN A 50 -12.44 2.43 -15.00
N VAL A 51 -13.53 1.65 -15.06
CA VAL A 51 -14.48 1.66 -16.18
C VAL A 51 -15.26 2.97 -16.23
N ALA A 52 -15.66 3.51 -15.08
CA ALA A 52 -16.39 4.77 -14.98
C ALA A 52 -15.60 5.99 -15.49
N MET A 53 -14.26 5.92 -15.50
CA MET A 53 -13.40 6.95 -16.10
C MET A 53 -13.45 6.98 -17.64
N GLY A 54 -14.12 6.01 -18.26
CA GLY A 54 -14.19 5.83 -19.71
C GLY A 54 -12.98 5.07 -20.27
N PRO A 55 -12.86 4.98 -21.62
CA PRO A 55 -11.71 4.36 -22.27
C PRO A 55 -10.39 5.01 -21.82
N ARG A 56 -9.39 4.19 -21.52
CA ARG A 56 -8.04 4.61 -21.12
C ARG A 56 -7.06 4.44 -22.29
N THR A 57 -7.48 4.84 -23.48
CA THR A 57 -6.58 4.88 -24.64
C THR A 57 -5.51 5.95 -24.43
N PRO A 58 -4.26 5.74 -24.90
CA PRO A 58 -3.21 6.74 -24.79
C PRO A 58 -3.67 8.14 -25.25
N GLY A 59 -3.50 9.14 -24.38
CA GLY A 59 -3.90 10.53 -24.63
C GLY A 59 -5.35 10.89 -24.31
N SER A 60 -6.21 9.93 -23.95
CA SER A 60 -7.60 10.20 -23.55
C SER A 60 -7.71 10.82 -22.15
N ALA A 61 -8.85 11.45 -21.86
CA ALA A 61 -9.17 11.94 -20.51
C ALA A 61 -9.23 10.80 -19.47
N GLY A 62 -9.74 9.62 -19.85
CA GLY A 62 -9.75 8.45 -18.98
C GLY A 62 -8.35 7.97 -18.63
N HIS A 63 -7.41 8.03 -19.58
CA HIS A 63 -6.00 7.70 -19.37
C HIS A 63 -5.27 8.71 -18.46
N VAL A 64 -5.70 9.97 -18.42
CA VAL A 64 -5.17 10.94 -17.44
C VAL A 64 -5.74 10.65 -16.04
N GLN A 65 -7.05 10.48 -15.94
CA GLN A 65 -7.74 10.23 -14.67
C GLN A 65 -7.27 8.96 -13.97
N ILE A 66 -7.10 7.85 -14.72
CA ILE A 66 -6.69 6.57 -14.15
C ILE A 66 -5.29 6.63 -13.51
N ARG A 67 -4.36 7.39 -14.11
CA ARG A 67 -3.00 7.53 -13.58
C ARG A 67 -3.01 8.28 -12.26
N GLU A 68 -3.80 9.34 -12.16
CA GLU A 68 -3.92 10.11 -10.93
C GLU A 68 -4.61 9.30 -9.82
N TRP A 69 -5.67 8.58 -10.18
CA TRP A 69 -6.38 7.70 -9.26
C TRP A 69 -5.47 6.57 -8.75
N MET A 70 -4.79 5.84 -9.63
CA MET A 70 -3.87 4.77 -9.22
C MET A 70 -2.74 5.30 -8.33
N ARG A 71 -2.15 6.46 -8.66
CA ARG A 71 -1.14 7.09 -7.81
C ARG A 71 -1.70 7.34 -6.41
N THR A 72 -2.87 7.98 -6.33
CA THR A 72 -3.52 8.33 -5.06
C THR A 72 -3.82 7.08 -4.22
N GLU A 73 -4.38 6.03 -4.82
CA GLU A 73 -4.70 4.77 -4.12
C GLU A 73 -3.42 4.09 -3.60
N LEU A 74 -2.37 4.01 -4.43
CA LEU A 74 -1.10 3.38 -4.07
C LEU A 74 -0.37 4.15 -2.96
N GLU A 75 -0.31 5.48 -3.05
CA GLU A 75 0.27 6.34 -2.02
C GLU A 75 -0.52 6.26 -0.70
N SER A 76 -1.85 6.25 -0.77
CA SER A 76 -2.73 6.06 0.40
C SER A 76 -2.53 4.69 1.05
N ALA A 77 -2.20 3.67 0.26
CA ALA A 77 -1.81 2.34 0.73
C ALA A 77 -0.35 2.24 1.21
N GLY A 78 0.36 3.38 1.30
CA GLY A 78 1.72 3.48 1.85
C GLY A 78 2.83 3.11 0.88
N TRP A 79 2.56 3.10 -0.43
CA TRP A 79 3.58 2.85 -1.45
C TRP A 79 4.24 4.14 -1.92
N MET A 80 5.53 4.06 -2.28
CA MET A 80 6.21 5.14 -2.99
C MET A 80 5.99 4.95 -4.49
N VAL A 81 5.36 5.92 -5.14
CA VAL A 81 5.00 5.84 -6.56
C VAL A 81 5.95 6.70 -7.39
N GLU A 82 6.54 6.09 -8.41
CA GLU A 82 7.33 6.76 -9.43
C GLU A 82 6.59 6.67 -10.77
N VAL A 83 6.60 7.76 -11.54
CA VAL A 83 6.11 7.74 -12.92
C VAL A 83 7.30 7.69 -13.85
N HIS A 84 7.38 6.63 -14.63
CA HIS A 84 8.32 6.50 -15.73
C HIS A 84 7.61 6.91 -17.02
N GLU A 85 7.96 8.10 -17.51
CA GLU A 85 7.51 8.61 -18.79
C GLU A 85 8.49 8.19 -19.89
N THR A 86 7.96 7.65 -20.98
CA THR A 86 8.72 7.31 -22.17
C THR A 86 7.86 7.52 -23.41
N GLU A 87 8.43 7.33 -24.59
CA GLU A 87 7.71 7.43 -25.86
C GLU A 87 7.92 6.16 -26.67
N ARG A 88 6.86 5.68 -27.31
CA ARG A 88 6.94 4.60 -28.29
C ARG A 88 6.03 4.88 -29.46
N LEU A 89 6.58 4.80 -30.68
CA LEU A 89 5.85 5.07 -31.92
C LEU A 89 5.15 6.44 -31.92
N GLY A 90 5.76 7.47 -31.31
CA GLY A 90 5.18 8.81 -31.20
C GLY A 90 4.06 8.97 -30.17
N HIS A 91 3.80 7.94 -29.36
CA HIS A 91 2.83 8.01 -28.28
C HIS A 91 3.53 8.04 -26.91
N PRO A 92 3.16 8.99 -26.02
CA PRO A 92 3.68 9.00 -24.67
C PRO A 92 3.14 7.79 -23.90
N ILE A 93 4.02 7.09 -23.21
CA ILE A 93 3.75 5.96 -22.33
C ILE A 93 4.09 6.38 -20.91
N TYR A 94 3.22 6.01 -19.97
CA TYR A 94 3.40 6.30 -18.56
C TYR A 94 3.28 5.01 -17.76
N ASN A 95 4.40 4.53 -17.24
CA ASN A 95 4.41 3.41 -16.32
C ASN A 95 4.38 3.94 -14.88
N LEU A 96 3.43 3.49 -14.08
CA LEU A 96 3.40 3.76 -12.64
C LEU A 96 4.09 2.60 -11.93
N ILE A 97 5.18 2.90 -11.23
CA ILE A 97 5.96 1.92 -10.47
C ILE A 97 5.78 2.24 -9.00
N ALA A 98 5.11 1.36 -8.27
CA ALA A 98 4.96 1.44 -6.82
C ALA A 98 5.96 0.51 -6.13
N LYS A 99 6.70 1.04 -5.15
CA LYS A 99 7.72 0.31 -4.39
C LYS A 99 7.49 0.42 -2.89
N ARG A 100 7.87 -0.63 -2.15
CA ARG A 100 7.98 -0.63 -0.68
C ARG A 100 9.46 -0.74 -0.32
N GLY A 101 10.04 0.36 0.16
CA GLY A 101 11.46 0.45 0.50
C GLY A 101 12.36 0.73 -0.70
N THR A 102 13.67 0.78 -0.43
CA THR A 102 14.72 1.13 -1.41
C THR A 102 15.52 -0.07 -1.90
N GLU A 103 15.35 -1.22 -1.28
CA GLU A 103 16.05 -2.46 -1.64
C GLU A 103 15.50 -3.05 -2.96
N PRO A 104 16.30 -3.84 -3.69
CA PRO A 104 15.82 -4.57 -4.86
C PRO A 104 14.60 -5.43 -4.51
N ALA A 105 13.54 -5.33 -5.33
CA ALA A 105 12.33 -6.11 -5.11
C ALA A 105 12.58 -7.60 -5.38
N GLU A 106 12.22 -8.45 -4.43
CA GLU A 106 12.24 -9.91 -4.61
C GLU A 106 11.07 -10.39 -5.51
N ILE A 107 9.96 -9.66 -5.48
CA ILE A 107 8.73 -9.98 -6.23
C ILE A 107 8.28 -8.72 -6.98
N ILE A 108 7.95 -8.90 -8.25
CA ILE A 108 7.37 -7.87 -9.11
C ILE A 108 5.99 -8.34 -9.57
N LEU A 109 4.97 -7.51 -9.32
CA LEU A 109 3.61 -7.70 -9.84
C LEU A 109 3.37 -6.65 -10.93
N GLY A 110 2.85 -7.08 -12.07
CA GLY A 110 2.61 -6.22 -13.22
C GLY A 110 1.22 -6.43 -13.83
N ALA A 111 0.59 -5.33 -14.23
CA ALA A 111 -0.65 -5.30 -14.99
C ALA A 111 -0.62 -4.14 -15.98
N HIS A 112 -1.33 -4.27 -17.09
CA HIS A 112 -1.60 -3.14 -17.99
C HIS A 112 -2.92 -2.48 -17.59
N TYR A 113 -3.03 -1.16 -17.76
CA TYR A 113 -4.21 -0.39 -17.36
C TYR A 113 -4.89 0.35 -18.52
N ASP A 114 -4.17 0.53 -19.62
CA ASP A 114 -4.66 1.14 -20.85
C ASP A 114 -5.71 0.25 -21.54
N THR A 115 -6.53 0.88 -22.38
CA THR A 115 -7.48 0.17 -23.24
C THR A 115 -7.09 0.29 -24.70
N ARG A 116 -7.47 -0.72 -25.48
CA ARG A 116 -7.33 -0.71 -26.95
C ARG A 116 -8.13 0.45 -27.57
N PHE A 117 -7.62 0.99 -28.68
CA PHE A 117 -8.29 2.06 -29.44
C PHE A 117 -9.56 1.59 -30.17
N PHE A 118 -9.55 0.35 -30.67
CA PHE A 118 -10.61 -0.21 -31.49
C PHE A 118 -10.98 -1.59 -30.97
N SER A 119 -12.27 -1.87 -30.91
CA SER A 119 -12.81 -3.21 -30.72
C SER A 119 -12.92 -3.88 -32.08
N ASP A 120 -11.78 -4.20 -32.68
CA ASP A 120 -11.63 -4.67 -34.07
C ASP A 120 -12.27 -6.04 -34.36
N ASN A 121 -12.85 -6.69 -33.35
CA ASN A 121 -13.57 -7.97 -33.45
C ASN A 121 -14.94 -7.90 -32.74
N ASP A 122 -15.48 -6.71 -32.47
CA ASP A 122 -16.85 -6.55 -31.94
C ASP A 122 -17.85 -6.74 -33.11
N PRO A 123 -18.84 -7.65 -33.00
CA PRO A 123 -19.79 -7.98 -34.07
C PRO A 123 -20.75 -6.84 -34.45
#